data_AF-A0A9P6XLW6-F1
#
_entry.id   AF-A0A9P6XLW6-F1
#
_cell.length_a   1.000
_cell.length_b   1.000
_cell.length_c   1.000
_cell.angle_alpha   90.00
_cell.angle_beta   90.00
_cell.angle_gamma   90.00
#
_symmetry.space_group_name_H-M   'P 1'
#
loop_
_entity.id
_entity.type
_entity.pdbx_description
1 polymer ?
#
loop_
_entity_poly.entity_id
_entity_poly.type
_entity_poly.pdbx_seq_one_letter_code
_entity_poly.pdbx_strand_id
1 'polypeptide(L)'
;MAAIEDRPFDVPATIARLRSLVDKHCLGPSTACIVDAADDRDIPYIRLFEGNLVQFGYGSAQRRIWTAATDRTSAIAEGISRD
;
A
#
# COMPACT_ATOMS: atom_id res chain seq x y z
N MET A 1 -20.12 -13.59 -23.05
CA MET A 1 -18.71 -13.57 -22.61
C MET A 1 -17.81 -13.58 -23.84
N ALA A 2 -16.87 -12.63 -23.98
CA ALA A 2 -16.06 -12.50 -25.21
C ALA A 2 -15.29 -13.78 -25.57
N ALA A 3 -14.77 -14.50 -24.57
CA ALA A 3 -14.10 -15.79 -24.76
C ALA A 3 -15.04 -16.96 -25.14
N ILE A 4 -16.31 -16.93 -24.72
CA ILE A 4 -17.29 -17.98 -25.04
C ILE A 4 -17.93 -17.74 -26.41
N GLU A 5 -18.03 -16.47 -26.81
CA GLU A 5 -18.74 -16.03 -28.01
C GLU A 5 -17.81 -15.60 -29.14
N ASP A 6 -16.50 -15.89 -29.03
CA ASP A 6 -15.45 -15.53 -29.99
C ASP A 6 -15.51 -14.07 -30.47
N ARG A 7 -15.69 -13.15 -29.50
CA ARG A 7 -15.78 -11.71 -29.79
C ARG A 7 -14.43 -11.02 -29.52
N PRO A 8 -14.08 -9.98 -30.30
CA PRO A 8 -12.90 -9.17 -30.02
C PRO A 8 -12.93 -8.60 -28.59
N PHE A 9 -11.81 -8.69 -27.89
CA PHE A 9 -11.64 -8.15 -26.54
C PHE A 9 -10.35 -7.37 -26.43
N ASP A 10 -10.44 -6.14 -25.94
CA ASP A 10 -9.29 -5.26 -25.76
C ASP A 10 -8.55 -5.62 -24.46
N VAL A 11 -7.63 -6.58 -24.59
CA VAL A 11 -6.73 -7.00 -23.51
C VAL A 11 -5.84 -5.83 -23.04
N PRO A 12 -5.16 -5.06 -23.92
CA PRO A 12 -4.35 -3.93 -23.50
C PRO A 12 -5.09 -2.91 -22.63
N ALA A 13 -6.28 -2.46 -23.04
CA ALA A 13 -7.07 -1.49 -22.28
C ALA A 13 -7.50 -2.06 -20.91
N THR A 14 -7.83 -3.35 -20.87
CA THR A 14 -8.19 -4.04 -19.62
C THR A 14 -7.00 -4.12 -18.66
N ILE A 15 -5.82 -4.47 -19.15
CA ILE A 15 -4.60 -4.51 -18.33
C ILE A 15 -4.29 -3.11 -17.77
N ALA A 16 -4.40 -2.06 -18.58
CA ALA A 16 -4.19 -0.69 -18.13
C ALA A 16 -5.16 -0.30 -17.00
N ARG A 17 -6.44 -0.66 -17.15
CA ARG A 17 -7.45 -0.46 -16.10
C ARG A 17 -7.11 -1.22 -14.82
N LEU A 18 -6.68 -2.49 -14.92
CA LEU A 18 -6.32 -3.30 -13.77
C LEU A 18 -5.10 -2.73 -13.03
N ARG A 19 -4.08 -2.26 -13.75
CA ARG A 19 -2.92 -1.58 -13.14
C ARG A 19 -3.34 -0.33 -12.37
N SER A 20 -4.19 0.50 -12.95
CA SER A 20 -4.72 1.69 -12.25
C SER A 20 -5.49 1.33 -10.97
N LEU A 21 -6.23 0.22 -10.98
CA LEU A 21 -6.91 -0.27 -9.77
C LEU A 21 -5.91 -0.75 -8.70
N VAL A 22 -4.85 -1.46 -9.12
CA VAL A 22 -3.77 -1.87 -8.21
C VAL A 22 -3.10 -0.65 -7.58
N ASP A 23 -2.72 0.35 -8.38
CA ASP A 23 -2.07 1.57 -7.89
C ASP A 23 -2.96 2.33 -6.89
N LYS A 24 -4.28 2.28 -7.07
CA LYS A 24 -5.24 2.95 -6.18
C LYS A 24 -5.53 2.16 -4.91
N HIS A 25 -5.64 0.83 -5.00
CA HIS A 25 -6.20 0.01 -3.94
C HIS A 25 -5.19 -0.86 -3.21
N CYS A 26 -4.02 -1.13 -3.79
CA CYS A 26 -2.98 -1.90 -3.14
C CYS A 26 -2.04 -0.98 -2.35
N LEU A 27 -1.25 -1.58 -1.45
CA LEU A 27 -0.13 -0.91 -0.81
C LEU A 27 1.03 -0.86 -1.81
N GLY A 28 1.81 0.22 -1.78
CA GLY A 28 3.08 0.27 -2.51
C GLY A 28 4.05 -0.81 -2.02
N PRO A 29 5.02 -1.25 -2.85
CA PRO A 29 5.85 -2.41 -2.54
C PRO A 29 6.65 -2.27 -1.24
N SER A 30 7.18 -1.07 -0.95
CA SER A 30 7.89 -0.81 0.32
C SER A 30 6.98 -0.91 1.54
N THR A 31 5.77 -0.37 1.46
CA THR A 31 4.77 -0.45 2.54
C THR A 31 4.30 -1.90 2.72
N ALA A 32 4.07 -2.62 1.62
CA ALA A 32 3.66 -4.03 1.65
C ALA A 32 4.69 -4.89 2.38
N CYS A 33 5.99 -4.75 2.07
CA CYS A 33 7.05 -5.49 2.78
C CYS A 33 7.04 -5.26 4.31
N ILE A 34 6.73 -4.04 4.77
CA ILE A 34 6.67 -3.76 6.22
C ILE A 34 5.42 -4.39 6.84
N VAL A 35 4.29 -4.37 6.12
CA VAL A 35 3.03 -4.98 6.55
C VAL A 35 3.15 -6.50 6.61
N ASP A 36 3.73 -7.13 5.59
CA ASP A 36 3.97 -8.58 5.56
C ASP A 36 4.86 -8.99 6.74
N ALA A 37 5.91 -8.21 7.02
CA ALA A 37 6.76 -8.44 8.19
C ALA A 37 6.04 -8.26 9.53
N ALA A 38 5.00 -7.42 9.60
CA ALA A 38 4.17 -7.28 10.80
C ALA A 38 3.23 -8.48 10.95
N ASP A 39 2.65 -8.97 9.85
CA ASP A 39 1.81 -10.18 9.80
C ASP A 39 2.60 -11.41 10.25
N ASP A 40 3.83 -11.60 9.75
CA ASP A 40 4.77 -12.66 10.19
C ASP A 40 5.07 -12.65 11.70
N ARG A 41 4.82 -11.52 12.38
CA ARG A 41 5.06 -11.31 13.81
C ARG A 41 3.78 -11.25 14.64
N ASP A 42 2.64 -11.62 14.06
CA ASP A 42 1.31 -11.51 14.67
C ASP A 42 0.99 -10.09 15.17
N ILE A 43 1.51 -9.06 14.49
CA ILE A 43 1.24 -7.66 14.81
C ILE A 43 0.03 -7.21 14.00
N PRO A 44 -1.12 -6.91 14.64
CA PRO A 44 -2.30 -6.48 13.92
C PRO A 44 -2.06 -5.13 13.25
N TYR A 45 -2.64 -4.94 12.06
CA TYR A 45 -2.53 -3.68 11.33
C TYR A 45 -3.85 -3.23 10.71
N ILE A 46 -3.96 -1.91 10.50
CA ILE A 46 -5.11 -1.27 9.85
C ILE A 46 -4.57 -0.26 8.84
N ARG A 47 -5.00 -0.36 7.59
CA ARG A 47 -4.79 0.71 6.60
C ARG A 47 -5.79 1.83 6.87
N LEU A 48 -5.30 3.03 7.19
CA LEU A 48 -6.15 4.13 7.67
C LEU A 48 -6.86 4.90 6.55
N PHE A 49 -6.35 4.86 5.31
CA PHE A 49 -7.03 5.42 4.13
C PHE A 49 -6.51 4.77 2.83
N GLU A 50 -7.06 5.15 1.67
CA GLU A 50 -6.70 4.61 0.34
C GLU A 50 -5.23 4.84 -0.08
N GLY A 51 -4.37 5.46 0.73
CA GLY A 51 -2.93 5.59 0.48
C GLY A 51 -2.07 4.71 1.40
N ASN A 52 -0.82 5.12 1.63
CA ASN A 52 0.20 4.29 2.28
C ASN A 52 0.34 4.54 3.79
N LEU A 53 -0.72 4.97 4.48
CA LEU A 53 -0.70 5.12 5.93
C LEU A 53 -1.28 3.89 6.61
N VAL A 54 -0.45 3.26 7.43
CA VAL A 54 -0.79 2.04 8.15
C VAL A 54 -0.55 2.25 9.63
N GLN A 55 -1.51 1.79 10.44
CA GLN A 55 -1.37 1.66 11.87
C GLN A 55 -1.05 0.20 12.21
N PHE A 56 -0.09 -0.02 13.10
CA PHE A 56 0.22 -1.29 13.73
C PHE A 56 -0.19 -1.25 15.20
N GLY A 57 -0.67 -2.36 15.74
CA GLY A 57 -1.09 -2.49 17.13
C GLY A 57 -2.32 -1.65 17.49
N TYR A 58 -2.66 -1.70 18.77
CA TYR A 58 -3.85 -1.04 19.33
C TYR A 58 -3.51 -0.25 20.60
N GLY A 59 -4.38 0.71 20.93
CA GLY A 59 -4.31 1.47 22.18
C GLY A 59 -2.99 2.23 22.33
N SER A 60 -2.38 2.13 23.51
CA SER A 60 -1.11 2.81 23.83
C SER A 60 0.10 2.26 23.08
N ALA A 61 0.01 1.02 22.57
CA ALA A 61 1.08 0.39 21.80
C ALA A 61 0.98 0.65 20.29
N GLN A 62 -0.01 1.44 19.83
CA GLN A 62 -0.19 1.70 18.41
C GLN A 62 0.99 2.48 17.82
N ARG A 63 1.47 2.07 16.65
CA ARG A 63 2.53 2.73 15.87
C ARG A 63 2.03 3.03 14.46
N ARG A 64 2.56 4.07 13.82
CA ARG A 64 2.15 4.42 12.44
C ARG A 64 3.32 4.53 11.51
N ILE A 65 3.08 4.14 10.26
CA ILE A 65 3.99 4.39 9.14
C ILE A 65 3.25 5.10 8.02
N TRP A 66 3.95 5.98 7.32
CA TRP A 66 3.54 6.49 6.02
C TRP A 66 4.61 6.07 5.01
N THR A 67 4.26 5.20 4.07
CA THR A 67 5.22 4.49 3.21
C THR A 67 6.29 3.79 4.05
N ALA A 68 7.56 4.21 3.96
CA ALA A 68 8.67 3.69 4.76
C ALA A 68 9.01 4.57 5.97
N ALA A 69 8.41 5.75 6.10
CA ALA A 69 8.63 6.64 7.24
C ALA A 69 7.81 6.16 8.44
N THR A 70 8.40 6.22 9.63
CA THR A 70 7.75 5.85 10.89
C THR A 70 7.28 7.09 11.64
N ASP A 71 6.43 6.91 12.64
CA ASP A 71 6.08 7.95 13.62
C ASP A 71 7.26 8.54 14.41
N ARG A 72 8.46 7.94 14.31
CA ARG A 72 9.72 8.46 14.86
C ARG A 72 10.58 9.20 13.83
N THR A 73 10.19 9.19 12.56
CA THR A 73 10.90 9.92 11.51
C THR A 73 10.58 11.40 11.64
N SER A 74 11.60 12.24 11.87
CA SER A 74 11.44 13.69 11.92
C SER A 74 11.13 14.26 10.54
N ALA A 75 10.04 15.02 10.43
CA ALA A 75 9.67 15.72 9.19
C ALA A 75 10.75 16.71 8.72
N ILE A 76 11.44 17.38 9.66
CA ILE A 76 12.54 18.29 9.34
C ILE A 76 13.74 17.51 8.78
N ALA A 77 14.07 16.36 9.38
CA ALA A 77 15.18 15.54 8.92
C ALA A 77 14.90 14.93 7.53
N GLU A 78 13.65 14.52 7.28
CA GLU A 78 13.22 14.08 5.96
C GLU A 78 13.36 15.19 4.91
N GLY A 79 12.91 16.41 5.23
CA GLY A 79 13.06 17.57 4.36
C GLY A 79 14.51 17.84 3.99
N ILE A 80 15.40 17.91 4.98
CA ILE A 80 16.85 18.13 4.76
C ILE A 80 17.46 17.03 3.89
N SER A 81 17.03 15.77 4.02
CA SER A 81 17.59 14.66 3.25
C SER A 81 17.23 14.67 1.76
N ARG A 82 16.22 15.46 1.35
CA ARG A 82 15.75 15.54 -0.03
C ARG A 82 16.37 16.69 -0.83
N ASP A 83 16.93 17.67 -0.14
CA ASP A 83 17.68 18.79 -0.72
C ASP A 83 19.12 18.35 -1.09
#